data_AF-A0A2M7XSS1-F1
#
_entry.id   AF-A0A2M7XSS1-F1
#
_cell.length_a   1.000
_cell.length_b   1.000
_cell.length_c   1.000
_cell.angle_alpha   90.00
_cell.angle_beta   90.00
_cell.angle_gamma   90.00
#
_symmetry.space_group_name_H-M   'P 1'
#
loop_
_entity.id
_entity.type
_entity.pdbx_description
1 polymer ?
#
loop_
_entity_poly.entity_id
_entity_poly.type
_entity_poly.pdbx_seq_one_letter_code
_entity_poly.pdbx_strand_id
1 'polypeptide(L)'
;SRILLLGMAYKPDIDDVRESPSLDIHALLKTKGAIIDFNDPFVDEVRFDGIYAKSTPLNADSLKSYDCVVIATNHKVYDYQMIVSNSKLVIDTRNATAKIKDEKIIRLGAMG
;
A
#
# COMPACT_ATOMS: atom_id res chain seq x y z
N SER A 1 -5.79 -3.57 14.03
CA SER A 1 -5.52 -4.23 12.74
C SER A 1 -4.15 -3.85 12.24
N ARG A 2 -3.47 -4.77 11.55
CA ARG A 2 -2.18 -4.51 10.88
C ARG A 2 -2.39 -4.28 9.39
N ILE A 3 -1.92 -3.16 8.86
CA ILE A 3 -2.16 -2.74 7.48
C ILE A 3 -0.82 -2.50 6.78
N LEU A 4 -0.69 -2.99 5.56
CA LEU A 4 0.44 -2.70 4.68
C LEU A 4 0.02 -1.66 3.64
N LEU A 5 0.70 -0.52 3.58
CA LEU A 5 0.59 0.43 2.48
C LEU A 5 1.61 0.08 1.38
N LEU A 6 1.12 -0.21 0.19
CA LEU A 6 1.96 -0.37 -1.01
C LEU A 6 2.03 0.96 -1.76
N GLY A 7 3.20 1.60 -1.67
CA GLY A 7 3.47 2.91 -2.24
C GLY A 7 3.42 4.01 -1.19
N MET A 8 4.51 4.75 -1.10
CA MET A 8 4.67 5.97 -0.31
C MET A 8 5.02 7.17 -1.20
N ALA A 9 5.63 6.94 -2.36
CA ALA A 9 5.86 7.94 -3.38
C ALA A 9 4.56 8.58 -3.89
N TYR A 10 4.61 9.87 -4.21
CA TYR A 10 3.50 10.67 -4.74
C TYR A 10 3.01 10.16 -6.11
N LYS A 11 3.91 9.59 -6.92
CA LYS A 11 3.60 9.02 -8.23
C LYS A 11 4.35 7.69 -8.44
N PRO A 12 3.89 6.84 -9.39
CA PRO A 12 4.58 5.62 -9.74
C PRO A 12 6.04 5.86 -10.14
N ASP A 13 6.87 4.90 -9.73
CA ASP A 13 8.24 4.69 -10.20
C ASP A 13 9.22 5.86 -9.93
N ILE A 14 8.94 6.68 -8.92
CA ILE A 14 9.82 7.76 -8.43
C ILE A 14 9.93 7.70 -6.90
N ASP A 15 10.87 8.44 -6.32
CA ASP A 15 11.18 8.48 -4.88
C ASP A 15 10.57 9.68 -4.14
N ASP A 16 9.91 10.60 -4.85
CA ASP A 16 9.36 11.82 -4.24
C ASP A 16 8.10 11.51 -3.42
N VAL A 17 8.19 11.75 -2.11
CA VAL A 17 7.09 11.55 -1.14
C VAL A 17 6.34 12.83 -0.80
N ARG A 18 6.82 14.00 -1.24
CA ARG A 18 6.18 15.28 -0.89
C ARG A 18 4.77 15.33 -1.43
N GLU A 19 3.83 15.80 -0.61
CA GLU A 19 2.40 15.86 -0.95
C GLU A 19 1.80 14.49 -1.32
N SER A 20 2.45 13.38 -0.92
CA SER A 20 1.93 12.04 -1.20
C SER A 20 0.65 11.77 -0.41
N PRO A 21 -0.47 11.40 -1.08
CA PRO A 21 -1.69 11.00 -0.38
C PRO A 21 -1.48 9.80 0.55
N SER A 22 -0.43 9.00 0.34
CA SER A 22 -0.07 7.90 1.23
C SER A 22 0.29 8.37 2.63
N LEU A 23 0.84 9.58 2.79
CA LEU A 23 1.16 10.17 4.09
C LEU A 23 -0.12 10.46 4.88
N ASP A 24 -1.14 11.02 4.22
CA ASP A 24 -2.46 11.28 4.81
C ASP A 24 -3.17 9.98 5.21
N ILE A 25 -3.14 8.98 4.32
CA ILE A 25 -3.72 7.64 4.60
C ILE A 25 -3.01 7.02 5.82
N HIS A 26 -1.68 7.06 5.85
CA HIS A 26 -0.89 6.56 6.96
C HIS A 26 -1.27 7.26 8.28
N ALA A 27 -1.28 8.61 8.28
CA ALA A 27 -1.62 9.40 9.47
C ALA A 27 -3.04 9.12 9.96
N LEU A 28 -4.02 9.07 9.06
CA LEU A 28 -5.43 8.80 9.39
C LEU A 28 -5.64 7.39 9.96
N LEU A 29 -4.99 6.37 9.40
CA LEU A 29 -5.13 5.01 9.92
C LEU A 29 -4.41 4.86 11.26
N LYS A 30 -3.25 5.50 11.43
CA LYS A 30 -2.51 5.52 12.70
C LYS A 30 -3.31 6.20 13.81
N THR A 31 -3.99 7.31 13.54
CA THR A 31 -4.85 7.99 14.55
C THR A 31 -6.05 7.13 14.97
N LYS A 32 -6.47 6.19 14.12
CA LYS A 32 -7.50 5.18 14.42
C LYS A 32 -6.95 3.94 15.14
N GLY A 33 -5.67 3.92 15.52
CA GLY A 33 -5.04 2.82 16.27
C GLY A 33 -4.60 1.63 15.43
N ALA A 34 -4.50 1.77 14.10
CA ALA A 34 -3.93 0.72 13.26
C ALA A 34 -2.40 0.71 13.33
N ILE A 35 -1.81 -0.48 13.19
CA ILE A 35 -0.37 -0.66 13.04
C ILE A 35 -0.08 -0.63 11.54
N ILE A 36 0.68 0.36 11.09
CA ILE A 36 0.92 0.60 9.68
C ILE A 36 2.38 0.32 9.36
N ASP A 37 2.59 -0.62 8.44
CA ASP A 37 3.84 -0.80 7.74
C ASP A 37 3.66 -0.30 6.30
N PHE A 38 4.75 0.06 5.63
CA PHE A 38 4.71 0.33 4.19
C PHE A 38 5.75 -0.50 3.45
N ASN A 39 5.52 -0.69 2.17
CA ASN A 39 6.54 -1.05 1.20
C ASN A 39 6.45 -0.06 0.04
N ASP A 40 7.60 0.43 -0.39
CA ASP A 40 7.79 1.18 -1.61
C ASP A 40 9.15 0.78 -2.20
N PRO A 41 9.23 0.35 -3.47
CA PRO A 41 10.49 -0.05 -4.12
C PRO A 41 11.45 1.10 -4.40
N PHE A 42 10.98 2.35 -4.32
CA PHE A 42 11.73 3.56 -4.65
C PHE A 42 11.97 4.46 -3.42
N VAL A 43 11.33 4.16 -2.29
CA VAL A 43 11.45 4.92 -1.04
C VAL A 43 11.85 3.99 0.10
N ASP A 44 13.09 4.09 0.56
CA ASP A 44 13.62 3.22 1.63
C ASP A 44 13.12 3.62 3.02
N GLU A 45 12.98 4.92 3.29
CA GLU A 45 12.48 5.44 4.56
C GLU A 45 11.75 6.77 4.38
N VAL A 46 10.83 7.05 5.30
CA VAL A 46 10.11 8.32 5.37
C VAL A 46 10.29 8.94 6.74
N ARG A 47 10.59 10.25 6.73
CA ARG A 47 10.61 11.13 7.89
C ARG A 47 9.79 12.39 7.56
N PHE A 48 8.52 12.39 7.93
CA PHE A 48 7.58 13.46 7.57
C PHE A 48 6.53 13.65 8.66
N ASP A 49 6.35 14.85 9.19
CA ASP A 49 5.32 15.20 10.19
C ASP A 49 5.11 14.16 11.32
N GLY A 50 6.21 13.74 11.95
CA GLY A 50 6.18 12.76 13.05
C GLY A 50 5.97 11.29 12.61
N ILE A 51 5.87 11.04 11.31
CA ILE A 51 6.00 9.72 10.71
C ILE A 51 7.48 9.40 10.58
N TYR A 52 7.87 8.27 11.17
CA TYR A 52 9.18 7.66 11.00
C TYR A 52 8.95 6.19 10.70
N ALA A 53 9.19 5.79 9.46
CA ALA A 53 8.97 4.41 9.02
C ALA A 53 9.99 4.03 7.95
N LYS A 54 10.27 2.73 7.84
CA LYS A 54 11.11 2.14 6.81
C LYS A 54 10.30 1.22 5.92
N SER A 55 10.68 1.14 4.66
CA SER A 55 10.11 0.21 3.69
C SER A 55 10.38 -1.21 4.16
N THR A 56 9.33 -1.98 4.33
CA THR A 56 9.39 -3.37 4.78
C THR A 56 9.53 -4.30 3.57
N PRO A 57 10.27 -5.42 3.68
CA PRO A 57 10.36 -6.37 2.57
C PRO A 57 8.99 -6.95 2.17
N LEU A 58 8.73 -6.97 0.87
CA LEU A 58 7.50 -7.51 0.31
C LEU A 58 7.73 -8.94 -0.19
N ASN A 59 7.04 -9.91 0.41
CA ASN A 59 7.00 -11.29 -0.07
C ASN A 59 5.69 -11.97 0.32
N ALA A 60 5.45 -13.16 -0.23
CA ALA A 60 4.23 -13.93 -0.01
C ALA A 60 3.93 -14.20 1.48
N ASP A 61 4.95 -14.43 2.30
CA ASP A 61 4.76 -14.75 3.72
C ASP A 61 4.51 -13.49 4.56
N SER A 62 5.19 -12.38 4.26
CA SER A 62 4.93 -11.11 4.94
C SER A 62 3.50 -10.61 4.67
N LEU A 63 2.99 -10.77 3.44
CA LEU A 63 1.64 -10.40 3.04
C LEU A 63 0.53 -11.07 3.88
N LYS A 64 0.70 -12.36 4.22
CA LYS A 64 -0.26 -13.12 5.04
C LYS A 64 -0.40 -12.58 6.47
N SER A 65 0.60 -11.84 6.95
CA SER A 65 0.61 -11.29 8.30
C SER A 65 -0.24 -10.01 8.45
N TYR A 66 -0.65 -9.40 7.35
CA TYR A 66 -1.49 -8.21 7.34
C TYR A 66 -2.97 -8.56 7.28
N ASP A 67 -3.80 -7.75 7.94
CA ASP A 67 -5.25 -7.85 7.87
C ASP A 67 -5.78 -7.21 6.59
N CYS A 68 -5.07 -6.20 6.07
CA CYS A 68 -5.40 -5.48 4.86
C CYS A 68 -4.14 -4.96 4.17
N VAL A 69 -4.13 -5.01 2.84
CA VAL A 69 -3.12 -4.38 1.99
C VAL A 69 -3.79 -3.27 1.19
N VAL A 70 -3.24 -2.05 1.26
CA VAL A 70 -3.77 -0.90 0.52
C VAL A 70 -2.79 -0.54 -0.59
N ILE A 71 -3.25 -0.56 -1.84
CA ILE A 71 -2.49 -0.06 -2.98
C ILE A 71 -2.72 1.44 -3.07
N ALA A 72 -1.70 2.20 -2.66
CA ALA A 72 -1.71 3.66 -2.62
C ALA A 72 -0.88 4.28 -3.76
N THR A 73 0.08 3.54 -4.32
CA THR A 73 0.80 3.92 -5.56
C THR A 73 0.94 2.71 -6.49
N ASN A 74 0.64 2.91 -7.78
CA ASN A 74 0.67 1.85 -8.79
C ASN A 74 2.07 1.72 -9.44
N HIS A 75 3.06 1.23 -8.67
CA HIS A 75 4.41 0.99 -9.20
C HIS A 75 4.42 -0.20 -10.16
N LYS A 76 5.11 -0.06 -11.29
CA LYS A 76 5.14 -1.11 -12.33
C LYS A 76 5.86 -2.38 -11.90
N VAL A 77 6.77 -2.27 -10.94
CA VAL A 77 7.58 -3.39 -10.45
C VAL A 77 6.80 -4.34 -9.54
N TYR A 78 5.62 -3.93 -9.06
CA TYR A 78 4.80 -4.79 -8.22
C TYR A 78 4.18 -5.95 -9.02
N ASP A 79 4.36 -7.16 -8.50
CA ASP A 79 3.57 -8.33 -8.91
C ASP A 79 2.21 -8.32 -8.18
N TYR A 80 1.23 -7.67 -8.80
CA TYR A 80 -0.13 -7.58 -8.24
C TYR A 80 -0.83 -8.93 -8.10
N GLN A 81 -0.50 -9.91 -8.93
CA GLN A 81 -1.10 -11.24 -8.81
C GLN A 81 -0.58 -11.93 -7.54
N MET A 82 0.73 -11.88 -7.29
CA MET A 82 1.32 -12.40 -6.05
C MET A 82 0.81 -11.66 -4.82
N ILE A 83 0.72 -10.32 -4.89
CA ILE A 83 0.17 -9.49 -3.81
C ILE A 83 -1.25 -9.91 -3.49
N VAL A 84 -2.14 -9.94 -4.48
CA VAL A 84 -3.54 -10.33 -4.27
C VAL A 84 -3.59 -11.76 -3.73
N SER A 85 -2.97 -12.74 -4.39
CA SER A 85 -3.05 -14.15 -4.01
C SER A 85 -2.63 -14.42 -2.55
N ASN A 86 -1.69 -13.65 -1.99
CA ASN A 86 -1.19 -13.83 -0.63
C ASN A 86 -1.77 -12.86 0.42
N SER A 87 -2.65 -11.94 0.02
CA SER A 87 -3.33 -11.00 0.93
C SER A 87 -4.68 -11.53 1.42
N LYS A 88 -5.06 -11.17 2.65
CA LYS A 88 -6.40 -11.44 3.21
C LYS A 88 -7.47 -10.51 2.62
N LEU A 89 -7.14 -9.23 2.47
CA LEU A 89 -7.98 -8.18 1.91
C LEU A 89 -7.10 -7.19 1.15
N VAL A 90 -7.56 -6.72 -0.01
CA VAL A 90 -6.87 -5.70 -0.81
C VAL A 90 -7.80 -4.51 -1.04
N ILE A 91 -7.37 -3.31 -0.66
CA ILE A 91 -8.01 -2.06 -1.05
C ILE A 91 -7.17 -1.43 -2.16
N ASP A 92 -7.76 -1.29 -3.34
CA ASP A 92 -7.10 -0.70 -4.51
C ASP A 92 -7.67 0.69 -4.79
N THR A 93 -6.86 1.71 -4.53
CA THR A 93 -7.22 3.11 -4.76
C THR A 93 -6.72 3.64 -6.11
N ARG A 94 -6.02 2.80 -6.88
CA ARG A 94 -5.30 3.18 -8.10
C ARG A 94 -5.72 2.38 -9.33
N ASN A 95 -6.71 1.51 -9.18
CA ASN A 95 -7.14 0.57 -10.21
C ASN A 95 -5.99 -0.30 -10.76
N ALA A 96 -4.99 -0.59 -9.92
CA ALA A 96 -3.81 -1.39 -10.28
C ALA A 96 -4.16 -2.85 -10.56
N THR A 97 -5.22 -3.34 -9.92
CA THR A 97 -5.70 -4.72 -9.99
C THR A 97 -6.80 -4.90 -11.04
N ALA A 98 -7.02 -3.96 -11.97
CA ALA A 98 -8.17 -3.96 -12.89
C ALA A 98 -8.40 -5.29 -13.65
N LYS A 99 -7.33 -6.06 -13.90
CA LYS A 99 -7.37 -7.33 -14.63
C LYS A 99 -7.47 -8.57 -13.74
N ILE A 100 -7.50 -8.41 -12.42
CA ILE A 100 -7.52 -9.50 -11.44
C ILE A 100 -8.93 -9.61 -10.86
N LYS A 101 -9.55 -10.78 -10.97
CA LYS A 101 -10.87 -11.06 -10.40
C LYS A 101 -10.70 -11.88 -9.12
N ASP A 102 -11.00 -11.26 -7.98
CA ASP A 102 -10.98 -11.91 -6.66
C ASP A 102 -11.92 -11.11 -5.74
N GLU A 103 -12.70 -11.81 -4.91
CA GLU A 103 -13.71 -11.21 -4.04
C GLU A 103 -13.10 -10.39 -2.89
N LYS A 104 -11.83 -10.64 -2.55
CA LYS A 104 -11.12 -9.88 -1.52
C LYS A 104 -10.57 -8.54 -2.00
N ILE A 105 -10.83 -8.16 -3.25
CA ILE A 105 -10.41 -6.87 -3.80
C ILE A 105 -11.56 -5.86 -3.72
N ILE A 106 -11.36 -4.79 -2.95
CA ILE A 106 -12.23 -3.62 -2.92
C ILE A 106 -11.56 -2.50 -3.71
N ARG A 107 -12.15 -2.08 -4.83
CA ARG A 107 -11.66 -0.95 -5.63
C ARG A 107 -12.39 0.32 -5.23
N LEU A 108 -11.64 1.38 -4.96
CA LEU A 108 -12.19 2.70 -4.68
C LEU A 108 -12.00 3.60 -5.90
N GLY A 109 -13.05 4.31 -6.31
CA GLY A 109 -13.01 5.26 -7.44
C GLY A 109 -13.01 4.62 -8.84
N ALA A 110 -13.00 3.29 -8.94
CA ALA A 110 -13.36 2.62 -10.18
C ALA A 110 -14.89 2.72 -10.36
N MET A 111 -15.36 3.52 -11.32
CA MET A 111 -16.72 3.33 -11.82
C MET A 111 -16.76 1.95 -12.49
N GLY A 112 -17.74 1.13 -12.09
CA GLY A 112 -17.89 -0.26 -12.53
C GLY A 112 -17.98 -0.43 -14.03
#